data_AF-A0A7C2ZV14-F1
#
_entry.id   AF-A0A7C2ZV14-F1
#
_cell.length_a   1.000
_cell.length_b   1.000
_cell.length_c   1.000
_cell.angle_alpha   90.00
_cell.angle_beta   90.00
_cell.angle_gamma   90.00
#
_symmetry.space_group_name_H-M   'P 1'
#
loop_
_entity.id
_entity.type
_entity.pdbx_description
1 polymer ?
#
loop_
_entity_poly.entity_id
_entity_poly.type
_entity_poly.pdbx_seq_one_letter_code
_entity_poly.pdbx_strand_id
1 'polypeptide(L)'
;MEVDQMILDFLEQGPKTKKQILDFMQMNGVKKEKVMSTLSTLREANKVRRYYETGAIHYALVSEQKEPEFKEPEVSEEVQEVQKKEEKPTISVNKLSTAKYILAFVVAVLVLLLVMLFVK
;
A
#
# COMPACT_ATOMS: atom_id res chain seq x y z
N MET A 1 -7.38 -23.43 -17.64
CA MET A 1 -6.87 -22.59 -16.55
C MET A 1 -7.73 -21.36 -16.50
N GLU A 2 -8.42 -21.11 -15.39
CA GLU A 2 -9.30 -19.95 -15.27
C GLU A 2 -8.48 -18.67 -15.01
N VAL A 3 -8.95 -17.56 -15.57
CA VAL A 3 -8.20 -16.27 -15.58
C VAL A 3 -8.11 -15.66 -14.18
N ASP A 4 -9.11 -15.92 -13.35
CA ASP A 4 -9.18 -15.51 -11.95
C ASP A 4 -8.09 -16.20 -11.12
N GLN A 5 -7.98 -17.52 -11.19
CA GLN A 5 -6.97 -18.28 -10.45
C GLN A 5 -5.55 -17.82 -10.83
N MET A 6 -5.30 -17.63 -12.14
CA MET A 6 -4.01 -17.14 -12.63
C MET A 6 -3.65 -15.74 -12.10
N ILE A 7 -4.64 -14.85 -11.93
CA ILE A 7 -4.42 -13.52 -11.33
C ILE A 7 -4.17 -13.66 -9.82
N LEU A 8 -4.92 -14.53 -9.13
CA LEU A 8 -4.74 -14.77 -7.70
C LEU A 8 -3.34 -15.34 -7.41
N ASP A 9 -2.93 -16.40 -8.11
CA ASP A 9 -1.62 -17.03 -7.98
C ASP A 9 -0.48 -16.02 -8.25
N PHE A 10 -0.67 -15.08 -9.19
CA PHE A 10 0.31 -14.03 -9.46
C PHE A 10 0.39 -12.99 -8.34
N LEU A 11 -0.73 -12.71 -7.67
CA LEU A 11 -0.82 -11.80 -6.52
C LEU A 11 -0.39 -12.45 -5.20
N GLU A 12 -0.37 -13.78 -5.09
CA GLU A 12 0.20 -14.52 -3.96
C GLU A 12 1.70 -14.23 -3.80
N GLN A 13 2.39 -13.97 -4.90
CA GLN A 13 3.80 -13.54 -4.92
C GLN A 13 4.00 -12.08 -4.46
N GLY A 14 2.96 -11.45 -3.91
CA GLY A 14 2.95 -10.08 -3.42
C GLY A 14 2.31 -9.08 -4.40
N PRO A 15 2.11 -7.82 -3.96
CA PRO A 15 1.38 -6.82 -4.72
C PRO A 15 1.97 -6.58 -6.11
N LYS A 16 1.10 -6.47 -7.11
CA LYS A 16 1.49 -6.23 -8.50
C LYS A 16 0.80 -4.98 -9.03
N THR A 17 1.52 -4.24 -9.87
CA THR A 17 0.92 -3.11 -10.59
C THR A 17 -0.07 -3.61 -11.64
N LYS A 18 -1.04 -2.76 -11.97
CA LYS A 18 -1.96 -3.00 -13.10
C LYS A 18 -1.23 -3.42 -14.37
N LYS A 19 -0.11 -2.76 -14.67
CA LYS A 19 0.69 -3.01 -15.87
C LYS A 19 1.30 -4.42 -15.83
N GLN A 20 1.92 -4.81 -14.71
CA GLN A 20 2.49 -6.15 -14.55
C GLN A 20 1.46 -7.26 -14.71
N ILE A 21 0.24 -7.07 -14.18
CA ILE A 21 -0.84 -8.05 -14.35
C ILE A 21 -1.26 -8.14 -15.81
N LEU A 22 -1.46 -7.00 -16.49
CA LEU A 22 -1.82 -7.01 -17.90
C LEU A 22 -0.75 -7.67 -18.77
N ASP A 23 0.54 -7.37 -18.53
CA ASP A 23 1.66 -7.92 -19.28
C ASP A 23 1.75 -9.45 -19.07
N PHE A 24 1.66 -9.93 -17.82
CA PHE A 24 1.65 -11.36 -17.50
C PHE A 24 0.48 -12.11 -18.15
N MET A 25 -0.72 -11.53 -18.07
CA MET A 25 -1.91 -12.15 -18.65
C MET A 25 -1.87 -12.15 -20.19
N GLN A 26 -1.29 -11.12 -20.80
CA GLN A 26 -1.09 -11.07 -22.25
C GLN A 26 -0.09 -12.12 -22.73
N MET A 27 0.99 -12.37 -21.98
CA MET A 27 1.93 -13.48 -22.26
C MET A 27 1.26 -14.86 -22.21
N ASN A 28 0.23 -15.00 -21.36
CA ASN A 28 -0.60 -16.20 -21.27
C ASN A 28 -1.77 -16.22 -22.28
N GLY A 29 -1.80 -15.29 -23.26
CA GLY A 29 -2.80 -15.25 -24.33
C GLY A 29 -4.16 -14.67 -23.91
N VAL A 30 -4.25 -13.98 -22.78
CA VAL A 30 -5.51 -13.41 -22.26
C VAL A 30 -5.66 -11.95 -22.68
N LYS A 31 -6.82 -11.62 -23.27
CA LYS A 31 -7.14 -10.25 -23.69
C LYS A 31 -7.30 -9.31 -22.49
N LYS A 32 -6.79 -8.08 -22.64
CA LYS A 32 -6.89 -7.00 -21.64
C LYS A 32 -8.30 -6.79 -21.08
N GLU A 33 -9.32 -6.79 -21.93
CA GLU A 33 -10.72 -6.60 -21.52
C GLU A 33 -11.17 -7.67 -20.51
N LYS A 34 -10.80 -8.93 -20.77
CA LYS A 34 -11.09 -10.05 -19.89
C LYS A 34 -10.37 -9.90 -18.55
N VAL A 35 -9.09 -9.52 -18.56
CA VAL A 35 -8.31 -9.26 -17.33
C VAL A 35 -8.95 -8.15 -16.50
N MET A 36 -9.37 -7.06 -17.13
CA MET A 36 -10.02 -5.94 -16.45
C MET A 36 -11.36 -6.34 -15.85
N SER A 37 -12.17 -7.11 -16.58
CA SER A 37 -13.43 -7.66 -16.07
C SER A 37 -13.19 -8.58 -14.88
N THR A 38 -12.23 -9.50 -14.97
CA THR A 38 -11.90 -10.41 -13.86
C THR A 38 -11.36 -9.67 -12.65
N LEU A 39 -10.50 -8.66 -12.81
CA LEU A 39 -10.03 -7.83 -11.69
C LEU A 39 -11.18 -7.08 -10.99
N SER A 40 -12.18 -6.62 -11.74
CA SER A 40 -13.38 -6.01 -11.17
C SER A 40 -14.19 -7.03 -10.37
N THR A 41 -14.45 -8.21 -10.94
CA THR A 41 -15.17 -9.30 -10.26
C THR A 41 -14.45 -9.77 -8.99
N LEU A 42 -13.12 -9.95 -9.04
CA LEU A 42 -12.31 -10.32 -7.88
C LEU A 42 -12.30 -9.24 -6.80
N ARG A 43 -12.40 -7.96 -7.17
CA ARG A 43 -12.53 -6.85 -6.25
C ARG A 43 -13.92 -6.80 -5.62
N GLU A 44 -14.98 -7.01 -6.39
CA GLU A 44 -16.36 -7.10 -5.90
C GLU A 44 -16.54 -8.28 -4.94
N ALA A 45 -15.88 -9.41 -5.23
CA ALA A 45 -15.81 -10.57 -4.36
C ALA A 45 -14.88 -10.39 -3.14
N ASN A 46 -14.33 -9.18 -2.93
CA ASN A 46 -13.41 -8.84 -1.85
C ASN A 46 -12.16 -9.75 -1.76
N LYS A 47 -11.76 -10.39 -2.86
CA LYS A 47 -10.55 -11.23 -2.95
C LYS A 47 -9.31 -10.41 -3.25
N VAL A 48 -9.47 -9.28 -3.94
CA VAL A 48 -8.36 -8.40 -4.36
C VAL A 48 -8.68 -6.95 -3.99
N ARG A 49 -7.72 -6.26 -3.35
CA ARG A 49 -7.79 -4.82 -3.08
C ARG A 49 -7.00 -4.03 -4.10
N ARG A 50 -7.50 -2.85 -4.45
CA ARG A 50 -6.83 -1.87 -5.32
C ARG A 50 -6.39 -0.67 -4.49
N TYR A 51 -5.12 -0.30 -4.56
CA TYR A 51 -4.59 0.88 -3.88
C TYR A 51 -3.60 1.63 -4.78
N TYR A 52 -3.30 2.88 -4.43
CA TYR A 52 -2.37 3.72 -5.17
C TYR A 52 -1.09 3.88 -4.36
N GLU A 53 0.04 3.54 -4.96
CA GLU A 53 1.35 3.61 -4.32
C GLU A 53 2.38 4.03 -5.37
N THR A 54 3.29 4.95 -5.01
CA THR A 54 4.40 5.39 -5.89
C THR A 54 4.00 5.85 -7.30
N GLY A 55 2.81 6.41 -7.47
CA GLY A 55 2.36 6.91 -8.78
C GLY A 55 1.63 5.86 -9.64
N ALA A 56 1.47 4.62 -9.16
CA ALA A 56 0.88 3.52 -9.89
C ALA A 56 -0.30 2.87 -9.13
N ILE A 57 -1.16 2.19 -9.88
CA ILE A 57 -2.25 1.38 -9.31
C ILE A 57 -1.71 -0.01 -9.03
N HIS A 58 -1.77 -0.42 -7.77
CA HIS A 58 -1.40 -1.74 -7.29
C HIS A 58 -2.64 -2.55 -6.94
N TYR A 59 -2.54 -3.85 -7.17
CA TYR A 59 -3.48 -4.86 -6.74
C TYR A 59 -2.76 -5.81 -5.79
N ALA A 60 -3.44 -6.22 -4.74
CA ALA A 60 -2.95 -7.21 -3.78
C ALA A 60 -4.11 -8.10 -3.36
N LEU A 61 -3.80 -9.33 -2.96
CA LEU A 61 -4.79 -10.17 -2.29
C LEU A 61 -5.29 -9.48 -1.03
N VAL A 62 -6.58 -9.62 -0.78
CA VAL A 62 -7.13 -9.35 0.55
C VAL A 62 -6.73 -10.55 1.39
N SER A 63 -5.62 -10.43 2.10
CA SER A 63 -5.22 -11.44 3.09
C SER A 63 -6.37 -11.59 4.09
N GLU A 64 -6.83 -12.82 4.33
CA GLU A 64 -7.76 -13.20 5.40
C GLU A 64 -7.18 -12.97 6.81
N GLN A 65 -6.51 -11.84 7.05
CA GLN A 65 -6.24 -11.40 8.42
C GLN A 65 -7.52 -10.79 8.97
N LYS A 66 -8.34 -11.70 9.52
CA LYS A 66 -9.38 -11.51 10.53
C LYS A 66 -10.51 -10.57 10.12
N GLU A 67 -11.68 -11.16 9.91
CA GLU A 67 -12.92 -10.55 10.40
C GLU A 67 -12.63 -9.88 11.76
N PRO A 68 -12.95 -8.60 11.97
CA PRO A 68 -13.07 -8.13 13.33
C PRO A 68 -14.16 -9.00 13.95
N GLU A 69 -13.79 -9.89 14.86
CA GLU A 69 -14.70 -10.51 15.82
C GLU A 69 -15.48 -9.35 16.44
N PHE A 70 -16.70 -9.14 15.94
CA PHE A 70 -17.64 -8.19 16.51
C PHE A 70 -18.04 -8.82 17.83
N LYS A 71 -17.34 -8.47 18.91
CA LYS A 71 -17.89 -8.63 20.25
C LYS A 71 -19.06 -7.66 20.32
N GLU A 72 -20.27 -8.20 20.14
CA GLU A 72 -21.49 -7.51 20.54
C GLU A 72 -21.25 -6.96 21.96
N PRO A 73 -21.39 -5.64 22.18
CA PRO A 73 -21.38 -5.13 23.54
C PRO A 73 -22.64 -5.64 24.22
N GLU A 74 -22.47 -6.66 25.07
CA GLU A 74 -23.48 -7.04 26.04
C GLU A 74 -23.72 -5.80 26.92
N VAL A 75 -24.88 -5.19 26.69
CA VAL A 75 -25.42 -4.10 27.48
C VAL A 75 -25.46 -4.58 28.93
N SER A 76 -24.64 -3.97 29.78
CA SER A 76 -24.89 -3.92 31.22
C SER A 76 -24.86 -2.46 31.61
N GLU A 77 -26.05 -1.97 31.95
CA GLU A 77 -26.32 -0.77 32.73
C GLU A 77 -25.38 -0.63 33.93
N GLU A 78 -25.29 0.61 34.43
CA GLU A 78 -24.72 1.00 35.73
C GLU A 78 -23.17 0.89 35.82
N VAL A 79 -22.37 1.93 36.11
CA VAL A 79 -22.56 3.09 36.99
C VAL A 79 -21.57 4.19 36.54
N GLN A 80 -22.05 5.42 36.37
CA GLN A 80 -21.20 6.62 36.45
C GLN A 80 -20.88 6.87 37.92
N GLU A 81 -19.60 6.97 38.35
CA GLU A 81 -19.17 8.02 39.28
C GLU A 81 -17.63 8.09 39.48
N VAL A 82 -17.17 9.34 39.69
CA VAL A 82 -15.93 9.80 40.37
C VAL A 82 -14.66 10.10 39.54
N GLN A 83 -14.44 11.41 39.46
CA GLN A 83 -13.26 12.18 39.06
C GLN A 83 -11.97 11.83 39.83
N LYS A 84 -10.80 12.10 39.21
CA LYS A 84 -9.86 13.20 39.57
C LYS A 84 -8.36 12.79 39.49
N LYS A 85 -7.62 13.57 38.70
CA LYS A 85 -6.16 13.87 38.75
C LYS A 85 -5.17 12.71 38.54
N GLU A 86 -4.42 12.75 37.45
CA GLU A 86 -2.98 13.10 37.51
C GLU A 86 -2.48 13.59 36.15
N GLU A 87 -1.62 14.60 36.20
CA GLU A 87 -1.15 15.44 35.11
C GLU A 87 0.27 15.04 34.75
N LYS A 88 0.56 14.76 33.47
CA LYS A 88 1.89 15.01 32.88
C LYS A 88 1.84 15.06 31.36
N PRO A 89 2.29 16.16 30.73
CA PRO A 89 2.36 16.26 29.28
C PRO A 89 3.62 15.53 28.80
N THR A 90 3.47 14.46 28.02
CA THR A 90 4.60 13.92 27.26
C THR A 90 4.42 14.30 25.81
N ILE A 91 5.08 15.40 25.46
CA ILE A 91 5.25 15.96 24.12
C ILE A 91 5.91 14.88 23.24
N SER A 92 5.17 14.31 22.29
CA SER A 92 5.78 13.52 21.22
C SER A 92 6.25 14.49 20.14
N VAL A 93 7.52 14.87 20.24
CA VAL A 93 8.25 15.73 19.32
C VAL A 93 8.22 15.19 17.89
N ASN A 94 7.99 16.12 16.96
CA ASN A 94 8.07 15.97 15.51
C ASN A 94 9.20 15.04 15.06
N LYS A 95 8.86 13.97 14.32
CA LYS A 95 9.79 13.34 13.38
C LYS A 95 9.97 14.27 12.18
N LEU A 96 10.82 15.28 12.37
CA LEU A 96 11.27 16.21 11.35
C LEU A 96 12.07 15.41 10.31
N SER A 97 11.56 15.43 9.08
CA SER A 97 12.04 14.69 7.91
C SER A 97 13.51 14.97 7.59
N THR A 98 14.40 14.11 8.07
CA THR A 98 15.86 14.13 7.81
C THR A 98 16.20 13.68 6.38
N ALA A 99 15.26 13.04 5.68
CA ALA A 99 15.46 12.51 4.33
C ALA A 99 15.66 13.59 3.26
N LYS A 100 15.13 14.80 3.47
CA LYS A 100 15.17 15.89 2.48
C LYS A 100 16.57 16.49 2.31
N TYR A 101 17.43 16.40 3.34
CA TYR A 101 18.77 17.01 3.33
C TYR A 101 19.83 16.14 2.65
N ILE A 102 19.67 14.80 2.70
CA ILE A 102 20.61 13.86 2.07
C ILE A 102 20.57 13.99 0.54
N LEU A 103 19.37 14.13 -0.03
CA LEU A 103 19.20 14.26 -1.48
C LEU A 103 19.85 15.55 -2.03
N ALA A 104 19.72 16.67 -1.31
CA ALA A 104 20.32 17.94 -1.72
C ALA A 104 21.85 17.91 -1.71
N PHE A 105 22.45 17.22 -0.73
CA PHE A 105 23.90 17.08 -0.63
C PHE A 105 24.49 16.25 -1.78
N VAL A 106 23.83 15.12 -2.14
CA VAL A 106 24.26 14.28 -3.26
C VAL A 106 24.21 15.03 -4.59
N VAL A 107 23.15 15.82 -4.83
CA VAL A 107 23.02 16.61 -6.06
C VAL A 107 24.11 17.70 -6.14
N ALA A 108 24.40 18.39 -5.04
CA ALA A 108 25.42 19.43 -5.01
C ALA A 108 26.83 18.90 -5.34
N VAL A 109 27.20 17.74 -4.78
CA VAL A 109 28.50 17.09 -5.05
C VAL A 109 28.61 16.66 -6.51
N LEU A 110 27.53 16.15 -7.10
CA LEU A 110 27.50 15.68 -8.49
C LEU A 110 27.61 16.84 -9.48
N VAL A 111 26.96 17.97 -9.20
CA VAL A 111 27.09 19.20 -9.99
C VAL A 111 28.50 19.77 -9.91
N LEU A 112 29.12 19.80 -8.72
CA LEU A 112 30.50 20.29 -8.55
C LEU A 112 31.51 19.45 -9.36
N LEU A 113 31.35 18.11 -9.35
CA LEU A 113 32.16 17.18 -10.14
C LEU A 113 32.02 17.42 -11.64
N LEU A 114 30.80 17.64 -12.13
CA LEU A 114 30.57 17.95 -13.54
C LEU A 114 31.24 19.27 -13.93
N VAL A 115 31.13 20.32 -13.11
CA VAL A 115 31.78 21.60 -13.40
C VAL A 115 33.30 21.44 -13.49
N MET A 116 33.94 20.66 -12.62
CA MET A 116 35.38 20.39 -12.72
C MET A 116 35.79 19.61 -13.98
N LEU A 117 34.90 18.79 -14.54
CA LEU A 117 35.15 18.06 -15.80
C LEU A 117 35.03 18.96 -17.04
N PHE A 118 34.18 20.01 -16.98
CA PHE A 118 33.96 20.93 -18.11
C PHE A 118 34.88 22.15 -18.12
N VAL A 119 35.61 22.43 -17.03
CA VAL A 119 36.51 23.60 -16.88
C VAL A 119 37.99 23.24 -17.15
N LYS A 120 38.27 22.04 -17.70
CA LYS A 120 39.61 21.61 -18.10
C LYS A 120 39.73 21.56 -19.62
#